data_AF-A0A8B5W8B9-F1
#
_entry.id   AF-A0A8B5W8B9-F1
#
_cell.length_a   1.000
_cell.length_b   1.000
_cell.length_c   1.000
_cell.angle_alpha   90.00
_cell.angle_beta   90.00
_cell.angle_gamma   90.00
#
_symmetry.space_group_name_H-M   'P 1'
#
loop_
_entity.id
_entity.type
_entity.pdbx_description
1 polymer ?
#
loop_
_entity_poly.entity_id
_entity_poly.type
_entity_poly.pdbx_seq_one_letter_code
_entity_poly.pdbx_strand_id
1 'polypeptide(L)' 'IGYKECIPFFKEDASLEEVKEAIKQHSRNYAKRQLTWFRNRFEVDVWADLIDQPDQLDEINRKVKNHVGSD' A
#
# COMPACT_ATOMS: atom_id res chain seq x y z
N ILE A 1 7.15 -6.95 4.96
CA ILE A 1 6.15 -7.19 6.03
C ILE A 1 5.43 -8.46 5.64
N GLY A 2 5.27 -9.42 6.55
CA GLY A 2 4.63 -10.71 6.29
C GLY A 2 5.55 -11.92 6.42
N TYR A 3 6.88 -11.74 6.45
CA TYR A 3 7.84 -12.85 6.60
C TYR A 3 8.59 -12.79 7.92
N LYS A 4 9.27 -11.66 8.19
CA LYS A 4 10.03 -11.47 9.44
C LYS A 4 9.14 -11.55 10.69
N GLU A 5 7.88 -11.15 10.55
CA GLU A 5 6.89 -11.20 11.64
C GLU A 5 6.52 -12.63 12.01
N CYS A 6 6.73 -13.61 11.13
CA CYS A 6 6.46 -15.02 11.39
C CYS A 6 7.61 -15.73 12.10
N ILE A 7 8.81 -15.14 12.15
CA ILE A 7 9.99 -15.77 12.78
C ILE A 7 9.72 -16.14 14.25
N PRO A 8 9.11 -15.29 15.09
CA PRO A 8 8.79 -15.65 16.48
C PRO A 8 7.80 -16.80 16.60
N PHE A 9 6.82 -16.91 15.68
CA PHE A 9 5.87 -18.02 15.68
C PHE A 9 6.57 -19.37 15.41
N PHE A 10 7.52 -19.41 14.47
CA PHE A 10 8.30 -20.62 14.20
C PHE A 10 9.29 -20.99 15.32
N LYS A 11 9.59 -20.05 16.22
CA LYS A 11 10.40 -20.28 17.42
C LYS A 11 9.57 -20.57 18.67
N GLU A 12 8.25 -20.63 18.54
CA GLU A 12 7.31 -20.75 19.66
C GLU A 12 7.35 -19.57 20.65
N ASP A 13 7.95 -18.44 20.24
CA ASP A 13 8.08 -17.20 21.02
C ASP A 13 6.84 -16.29 20.93
N ALA A 14 5.92 -16.60 20.00
CA ALA A 14 4.67 -15.86 19.82
C ALA A 14 3.58 -16.76 19.22
N SER A 15 2.32 -16.45 19.52
CA SER A 15 1.16 -17.10 18.91
C SER A 15 0.92 -16.65 17.48
N LEU A 16 0.17 -17.47 16.73
CA LEU A 16 -0.25 -17.13 15.37
C LEU A 16 -1.07 -15.83 15.31
N GLU A 17 -1.92 -15.58 16.31
CA GLU A 17 -2.75 -14.38 16.36
C GLU A 17 -1.91 -13.12 16.62
N GLU A 18 -0.92 -13.18 17.50
CA GLU A 18 0.02 -12.08 17.73
C GLU A 18 0.81 -11.75 16.46
N VAL A 19 1.26 -12.77 15.72
CA VAL A 19 1.93 -12.58 14.43
C VAL A 19 1.01 -11.95 13.39
N LYS A 20 -0.25 -12.41 13.27
CA LYS A 20 -1.23 -11.81 12.35
C LYS A 20 -1.46 -10.34 12.68
N GLU A 21 -1.61 -9.99 13.96
CA GLU A 21 -1.80 -8.60 14.36
C GLU A 21 -0.55 -7.75 14.10
N ALA A 22 0.66 -8.29 14.34
CA ALA A 22 1.90 -7.61 13.99
C ALA A 22 2.01 -7.32 12.48
N ILE A 23 1.66 -8.30 11.63
CA ILE A 23 1.64 -8.13 10.17
C ILE A 23 0.66 -7.02 9.78
N LYS A 24 -0.57 -7.06 10.27
CA LYS A 24 -1.59 -6.04 9.96
C LYS A 24 -1.11 -4.64 10.41
N GLN A 25 -0.57 -4.52 11.62
CA GLN A 25 -0.08 -3.25 12.14
C GLN A 25 1.10 -2.70 11.32
N HIS A 26 2.08 -3.55 10.99
CA HIS A 26 3.21 -3.13 10.18
C HIS A 26 2.78 -2.73 8.77
N SER A 27 1.83 -3.44 8.16
CA SER A 27 1.27 -3.11 6.85
C SER A 27 0.60 -1.74 6.84
N ARG A 28 -0.25 -1.44 7.84
CA ARG A 28 -0.86 -0.10 8.00
C ARG A 28 0.20 0.99 8.17
N ASN A 29 1.19 0.75 9.02
CA ASN A 29 2.28 1.71 9.25
C ASN A 29 3.10 1.95 7.98
N TYR A 30 3.33 0.92 7.17
CA TYR A 30 4.05 1.05 5.91
C TYR A 30 3.25 1.81 4.87
N ALA A 31 1.96 1.51 4.70
CA ALA A 31 1.06 2.27 3.82
C ALA A 31 1.03 3.76 4.19
N LYS A 32 0.91 4.08 5.48
CA LYS A 32 0.98 5.48 5.97
C LYS A 32 2.32 6.14 5.64
N ARG A 33 3.44 5.45 5.82
CA ARG A 33 4.77 5.97 5.48
C ARG A 33 4.94 6.20 3.97
N GLN A 34 4.49 5.27 3.13
CA GLN A 34 4.51 5.42 1.68
C GLN A 34 3.72 6.68 1.28
N LEU A 35 2.49 6.82 1.77
CA LEU A 35 1.65 7.99 1.49
C LEU A 35 2.31 9.31 1.96
N THR A 36 2.86 9.32 3.18
CA THR A 36 3.56 10.50 3.72
C THR A 36 4.79 10.84 2.88
N TRP A 37 5.56 9.84 2.47
CA TRP A 37 6.75 10.04 1.66
C TRP A 37 6.41 10.59 0.27
N PHE A 38 5.41 10.03 -0.41
CA PHE A 38 4.93 10.56 -1.69
C PHE A 38 4.45 12.01 -1.57
N ARG A 39 3.61 12.32 -0.59
CA ARG A 39 3.10 13.69 -0.35
C ARG A 39 4.20 14.71 -0.07
N ASN A 40 5.28 14.30 0.60
CA ASN A 40 6.33 15.22 1.03
C ASN A 40 7.51 15.32 0.06
N ARG A 41 7.67 14.36 -0.87
CA ARG A 41 8.87 14.26 -1.72
C ARG A 41 8.60 14.36 -3.22
N PHE A 42 7.33 14.28 -3.64
CA PHE A 42 6.95 14.35 -5.04
C PHE A 42 5.84 15.38 -5.22
N GLU A 43 5.95 16.15 -6.29
CA GLU A 43 4.82 16.89 -6.84
C GLU A 43 3.98 15.89 -7.63
N VAL A 44 2.96 15.34 -6.97
CA VAL A 44 2.04 14.39 -7.58
C VAL A 44 0.84 15.18 -8.11
N ASP A 45 0.69 15.21 -9.43
CA ASP A 45 -0.36 15.98 -10.10
C ASP A 45 -1.78 15.42 -9.87
N VAL A 46 -1.90 14.11 -9.63
CA VAL A 46 -3.18 13.42 -9.51
C VAL A 46 -3.18 12.49 -8.31
N TRP A 47 -4.01 12.79 -7.32
CA TRP A 47 -4.39 11.87 -6.26
C TRP A 47 -5.80 11.34 -6.54
N ALA A 48 -5.95 10.02 -6.52
CA ALA A 48 -7.23 9.37 -6.75
C ALA A 48 -7.77 8.73 -5.46
N ASP A 49 -9.05 8.91 -5.22
CA ASP A 49 -9.77 8.25 -4.15
C ASP A 49 -10.65 7.15 -4.74
N LEU A 50 -10.08 5.96 -4.81
CA LEU A 50 -10.77 4.78 -5.37
C LEU A 50 -11.74 4.14 -4.37
N ILE A 51 -11.78 4.61 -3.12
CA ILE A 51 -12.74 4.12 -2.12
C ILE A 51 -14.07 4.84 -2.32
N ASP A 52 -14.03 6.16 -2.34
CA ASP A 52 -15.23 6.98 -2.49
C ASP A 52 -15.63 7.17 -3.97
N GLN A 53 -14.66 7.09 -4.90
CA GLN A 53 -14.88 7.33 -6.32
C GLN A 53 -14.19 6.24 -7.18
N PRO A 54 -14.71 5.00 -7.19
CA PRO A 54 -14.11 3.88 -7.92
C PRO A 54 -13.99 4.14 -9.43
N ASP A 55 -14.91 4.91 -10.01
CA ASP A 55 -14.94 5.26 -11.44
C ASP A 55 -13.69 6.06 -11.88
N GLN A 56 -12.95 6.66 -10.94
CA GLN A 56 -11.68 7.33 -11.25
C GLN A 56 -10.63 6.36 -11.82
N LEU A 57 -10.74 5.06 -11.54
CA LEU A 57 -9.79 4.05 -12.03
C LEU A 57 -9.72 4.05 -13.57
N ASP A 58 -10.86 4.09 -14.24
CA ASP A 58 -10.93 4.10 -15.70
C ASP A 58 -10.32 5.38 -16.28
N GLU A 59 -10.55 6.51 -15.62
CA GLU A 59 -9.96 7.79 -16.00
C GLU A 59 -8.44 7.79 -15.89
N ILE A 60 -7.92 7.26 -14.78
CA ILE A 60 -6.47 7.13 -14.57
C ILE A 60 -5.87 6.20 -15.62
N ASN A 61 -6.48 5.05 -15.87
CA ASN A 61 -6.01 4.11 -16.89
C ASN A 61 -5.93 4.75 -18.27
N ARG A 62 -6.94 5.55 -18.64
CA ARG A 62 -6.95 6.32 -19.89
C ARG A 62 -5.82 7.36 -19.94
N LYS A 63 -5.62 8.14 -18.87
CA LYS A 63 -4.54 9.12 -18.78
C LYS A 63 -3.16 8.47 -18.89
N VAL A 64 -2.95 7.35 -18.20
CA VAL A 64 -1.69 6.60 -18.25
C VAL A 64 -1.43 6.06 -19.66
N LYS A 65 -2.43 5.46 -20.33
CA LYS A 65 -2.29 4.99 -21.71
C LYS A 65 -1.87 6.11 -22.67
N ASN A 66 -2.54 7.26 -22.59
CA ASN A 66 -2.22 8.43 -23.41
C ASN A 66 -0.81 8.98 -23.13
N HIS A 67 -0.34 8.90 -21.88
CA HIS A 67 0.98 9.38 -21.49
C HIS A 67 2.12 8.43 -21.91
N VAL A 68 1.90 7.12 -21.84
CA VAL A 68 2.90 6.11 -22.17
C VAL A 68 3.02 5.87 -23.68
N GLY A 69 2.05 6.34 -24.48
CA GLY A 69 2.11 6.24 -25.94
C GLY A 69 2.02 4.80 -26.46
N SER A 70 1.29 3.94 -25.75
CA SER A 70 0.95 2.61 -26.28
C SER A 70 -0.39 2.70 -27.02
N ASP A 71 -0.33 2.63 -28.34
CA ASP A 71 -1.46 2.32 -29.23
C ASP A 71 -2.12 0.98 -28.84
#